data_AF-A0A317V0W8-F1
#
_entry.id   AF-A0A317V0W8-F1
#
_cell.length_a   1.000
_cell.length_b   1.000
_cell.length_c   1.000
_cell.angle_alpha   90.00
_cell.angle_beta   90.00
_cell.angle_gamma   90.00
#
_symmetry.space_group_name_H-M   'P 1'
#
loop_
_entity.id
_entity.type
_entity.pdbx_description
1 polymer ?
#
loop_
_entity_poly.entity_id
_entity_poly.type
_entity_poly.pdbx_seq_one_letter_code
_entity_poly.pdbx_strand_id
1 'polypeptide(L)'
;MSASHIPNLNTLRRGAGRGRFRGRGGPGAAGENASGAGPAQDRVVQGTDNDASVSRLSAVSLGYLEDPFAQALTGPGMETRRMPIINRGTYVRTTAIDHLVHHFLSSPSATQKKQIISLGAGSDTRVFRLLSSRPRPDIIYHELDFAVNTTSKIKFIRASPLLQRSLGPDVTISPAGDALHSPEYHLHPVDLRTLAAAAAASTPNTNKDILPFVDTTLPTLLISECCLIYLTPTEASGVIRYFTEVLFPAAATTTTTTTPPDRPTVRPPSA
;
A
#
# COMPACT_ATOMS: atom_id res chain seq x y z
N MET A 1 11.94 7.49 29.70
CA MET A 1 10.50 7.66 29.44
C MET A 1 9.96 6.33 28.94
N SER A 2 8.91 5.80 29.56
CA SER A 2 8.26 4.55 29.14
C SER A 2 7.69 4.70 27.73
N ALA A 3 8.01 3.78 26.83
CA ALA A 3 7.43 3.74 25.50
C ALA A 3 5.89 3.68 25.60
N SER A 4 5.19 4.45 24.77
CA SER A 4 3.75 4.31 24.54
C SER A 4 3.44 2.83 24.27
N HIS A 5 2.43 2.29 24.96
CA HIS A 5 2.05 0.88 24.89
C HIS A 5 1.72 0.51 23.43
N ILE A 6 2.49 -0.41 22.83
CA ILE A 6 2.21 -0.92 21.48
C ILE A 6 0.79 -1.53 21.49
N PRO A 7 -0.12 -1.09 20.61
CA PRO A 7 -1.47 -1.62 20.59
C PRO A 7 -1.46 -3.13 20.32
N ASN A 8 -2.20 -3.90 21.12
CA ASN A 8 -2.29 -5.34 20.96
C ASN A 8 -3.07 -5.68 19.69
N LEU A 9 -2.38 -6.03 18.61
CA LEU A 9 -3.00 -6.31 17.30
C LEU A 9 -4.05 -7.44 17.36
N ASN A 10 -4.01 -8.32 18.36
CA ASN A 10 -5.02 -9.35 18.55
C ASN A 10 -6.39 -8.79 18.96
N THR A 11 -6.43 -7.59 19.57
CA THR A 11 -7.70 -6.92 19.89
C THR A 11 -8.36 -6.31 18.67
N LEU A 12 -7.61 -6.05 17.59
CA LEU A 12 -8.14 -5.61 16.30
C LEU A 12 -8.76 -6.77 15.51
N ARG A 13 -8.25 -7.99 15.71
CA ARG A 13 -8.72 -9.21 15.03
C ARG A 13 -9.97 -9.82 15.64
N ARG A 14 -10.21 -9.58 16.93
CA ARG A 14 -11.44 -10.00 17.59
C ARG A 14 -12.41 -8.85 17.53
N GLY A 15 -13.34 -8.92 16.57
CA GLY A 15 -14.56 -8.11 16.59
C GLY A 15 -15.11 -8.08 18.02
N ALA A 16 -15.51 -6.89 18.47
CA ALA A 16 -15.95 -6.58 19.82
C ALA A 16 -16.69 -7.76 20.47
N GLY A 17 -16.04 -8.44 21.43
CA GLY A 17 -16.57 -9.70 21.92
C GLY A 17 -15.87 -10.23 23.17
N ARG A 18 -16.51 -9.92 24.32
CA ARG A 18 -16.37 -10.51 25.68
C ARG A 18 -15.63 -9.66 26.72
N GLY A 19 -16.29 -8.57 27.13
CA GLY A 19 -16.28 -8.15 28.52
C GLY A 19 -17.04 -9.17 29.37
N ARG A 20 -16.35 -9.81 30.32
CA ARG A 20 -16.91 -10.75 31.27
C ARG A 20 -17.39 -9.97 32.50
N PHE A 21 -18.67 -9.59 32.53
CA PHE A 21 -19.37 -9.23 33.78
C PHE A 21 -20.79 -9.80 33.79
N ARG A 22 -21.14 -10.43 34.91
CA ARG A 22 -22.44 -11.02 35.26
C ARG A 22 -23.57 -9.98 35.22
N GLY A 23 -24.70 -10.33 34.61
CA GLY A 23 -25.96 -9.60 34.71
C GLY A 23 -27.08 -10.36 34.00
N ARG A 24 -28.27 -10.38 34.58
CA ARG A 24 -29.39 -11.31 34.37
C ARG A 24 -30.48 -10.66 33.51
N GLY A 25 -31.02 -11.37 32.51
CA GLY A 25 -32.41 -11.22 32.03
C GLY A 25 -32.64 -10.75 30.57
N GLY A 26 -33.50 -11.48 29.84
CA GLY A 26 -34.35 -10.95 28.75
C GLY A 26 -34.06 -11.43 27.32
N PRO A 27 -35.04 -11.99 26.56
CA PRO A 27 -34.87 -12.44 25.19
C PRO A 27 -35.32 -11.37 24.18
N GLY A 28 -34.60 -11.23 23.05
CA GLY A 28 -35.13 -10.58 21.85
C GLY A 28 -34.12 -9.78 21.03
N ALA A 29 -34.40 -9.74 19.73
CA ALA A 29 -33.77 -8.97 18.66
C ALA A 29 -32.50 -9.54 18.02
N ALA A 30 -32.72 -10.18 16.87
CA ALA A 30 -31.78 -10.22 15.76
C ALA A 30 -31.28 -8.80 15.43
N GLY A 31 -29.97 -8.68 15.15
CA GLY A 31 -29.34 -7.40 14.83
C GLY A 31 -27.94 -7.62 14.28
N GLU A 32 -27.87 -7.68 12.95
CA GLU A 32 -26.83 -7.07 12.12
C GLU A 32 -25.36 -7.37 12.44
N ASN A 33 -24.77 -8.28 11.66
CA ASN A 33 -23.33 -8.34 11.42
C ASN A 33 -22.89 -7.07 10.69
N ALA A 34 -22.68 -5.98 11.41
CA ALA A 34 -21.94 -4.82 10.91
C ALA A 34 -20.44 -5.17 10.93
N SER A 35 -19.98 -5.81 9.86
CA SER A 35 -18.58 -6.11 9.59
C SER A 35 -17.83 -4.83 9.14
N GLY A 36 -17.61 -3.92 10.09
CA GLY A 36 -16.79 -2.73 9.88
C GLY A 36 -16.05 -2.40 11.17
N ALA A 37 -14.72 -2.27 11.09
CA ALA A 37 -13.94 -1.68 12.17
C ALA A 37 -14.50 -0.28 12.49
N GLY A 38 -14.84 -0.03 13.75
CA GLY A 38 -15.46 1.24 14.15
C GLY A 38 -14.48 2.43 14.05
N PRO A 39 -14.96 3.69 14.02
CA PRO A 39 -14.12 4.88 13.89
C PRO A 39 -12.97 5.00 14.92
N ALA A 40 -13.14 4.41 16.11
CA ALA A 40 -12.10 4.35 17.14
C ALA A 40 -10.96 3.39 16.77
N GLN A 41 -11.29 2.27 16.12
CA GLN A 41 -10.32 1.29 15.65
C GLN A 41 -9.47 1.87 14.51
N ASP A 42 -10.12 2.58 13.58
CA ASP A 42 -9.44 3.25 12.47
C ASP A 42 -8.44 4.29 12.95
N ARG A 43 -8.77 5.08 13.99
CA ARG A 43 -7.81 6.03 14.59
C ARG A 43 -6.58 5.34 15.19
N VAL A 44 -6.76 4.17 15.82
CA VAL A 44 -5.64 3.39 16.35
C VAL A 44 -4.74 2.90 15.21
N VAL A 45 -5.35 2.40 14.12
CA VAL A 45 -4.62 1.95 12.92
C VAL A 45 -3.88 3.13 12.26
N GLN A 46 -4.53 4.27 12.07
CA GLN A 46 -3.91 5.47 11.52
C GLN A 46 -2.72 5.94 12.36
N GLY A 47 -2.82 5.83 13.69
CA GLY A 47 -1.75 6.21 14.62
C GLY A 47 -0.51 5.32 14.59
N THR A 48 -0.57 4.10 14.03
CA THR A 48 0.60 3.20 13.99
C THR A 48 1.69 3.70 13.04
N ASP A 49 1.33 4.55 12.07
CA ASP A 49 2.30 5.23 11.21
C ASP A 49 3.29 6.09 12.02
N ASN A 50 2.81 6.76 13.07
CA ASN A 50 3.68 7.56 13.93
C ASN A 50 4.73 6.71 14.66
N ASP A 51 4.37 5.50 15.11
CA ASP A 51 5.34 4.59 15.71
C ASP A 51 6.38 4.11 14.68
N ALA A 52 5.96 3.88 13.44
CA ALA A 52 6.83 3.50 12.34
C ALA A 52 7.79 4.64 11.94
N SER A 53 7.29 5.87 11.78
CA SER A 53 8.08 7.05 11.42
C SER A 53 9.12 7.38 12.49
N VAL A 54 8.74 7.38 13.77
CA VAL A 54 9.67 7.59 14.89
C VAL A 54 10.72 6.49 14.95
N SER A 55 10.36 5.23 14.69
CA SER A 55 11.34 4.12 14.67
C SER A 55 12.33 4.26 13.53
N ARG A 56 11.86 4.70 12.34
CA ARG A 56 12.70 5.01 11.19
C ARG A 56 13.66 6.17 11.51
N LEU A 57 13.16 7.27 12.06
CA LEU A 57 13.98 8.43 12.42
C LEU A 57 15.05 8.08 13.47
N SER A 58 14.70 7.26 14.46
CA SER A 58 15.67 6.71 15.41
C SER A 58 16.79 5.93 14.70
N ALA A 59 16.43 5.01 13.80
CA ALA A 59 17.40 4.22 13.04
C ALA A 59 18.32 5.11 12.17
N VAL A 60 17.77 6.14 11.52
CA VAL A 60 18.54 7.12 10.73
C VAL A 60 19.49 7.92 11.62
N SER A 61 18.99 8.48 12.73
CA SER A 61 19.80 9.31 13.65
C SER A 61 20.99 8.56 14.27
N LEU A 62 20.89 7.23 14.34
CA LEU A 62 21.91 6.34 14.89
C LEU A 62 22.77 5.66 13.80
N GLY A 63 22.60 6.04 12.53
CA GLY A 63 23.41 5.53 11.42
C GLY A 63 23.09 4.11 10.97
N TYR A 64 21.93 3.55 11.35
CA TYR A 64 21.48 2.26 10.82
C TYR A 64 20.96 2.39 9.39
N LEU A 65 20.34 3.52 9.04
CA LEU A 65 19.73 3.76 7.74
C LEU A 65 20.17 5.11 7.18
N GLU A 66 20.42 5.14 5.88
CA GLU A 66 20.63 6.38 5.14
C GLU A 66 19.31 6.83 4.51
N ASP A 67 18.71 7.86 5.11
CA ASP A 67 17.48 8.44 4.59
C ASP A 67 17.38 9.93 4.93
N PRO A 68 17.73 10.81 3.99
CA PRO A 68 17.69 12.26 4.22
C PRO A 68 16.26 12.81 4.31
N PHE A 69 15.24 12.03 3.95
CA PHE A 69 13.85 12.49 3.93
C PHE A 69 13.07 12.12 5.20
N ALA A 70 13.56 11.18 6.02
CA ALA A 70 12.86 10.69 7.21
C ALA A 70 12.49 11.80 8.19
N GLN A 71 13.41 12.74 8.42
CA GLN A 71 13.15 13.87 9.31
C GLN A 71 12.10 14.84 8.74
N ALA A 72 12.04 15.01 7.40
CA ALA A 72 11.10 15.93 6.76
C ALA A 72 9.63 15.49 6.84
N LEU A 73 9.39 14.18 7.04
CA LEU A 73 8.04 13.62 7.25
C LEU A 73 7.73 13.34 8.73
N THR A 74 8.60 13.78 9.65
CA THR A 74 8.39 13.59 11.09
C THR A 74 8.25 14.95 11.77
N GLY A 75 7.26 15.08 12.67
CA GLY A 75 7.04 16.32 13.42
C GLY A 75 8.24 16.71 14.28
N PRO A 76 8.54 18.03 14.43
CA PRO A 76 9.57 18.49 15.35
C PRO A 76 9.36 17.95 16.76
N GLY A 77 10.45 17.55 17.44
CA GLY A 77 10.38 17.05 18.82
C GLY A 77 9.85 15.61 18.96
N MET A 78 9.55 14.92 17.86
CA MET A 78 9.19 13.48 17.88
C MET A 78 10.41 12.56 17.83
N GLU A 79 11.62 13.12 17.83
CA GLU A 79 12.89 12.38 17.88
C GLU A 79 13.03 11.61 19.19
N THR A 80 12.60 10.35 19.17
CA THR A 80 12.72 9.45 20.31
C THR A 80 13.61 8.27 19.95
N ARG A 81 14.75 8.15 20.64
CA ARG A 81 15.63 6.99 20.48
C ARG A 81 14.89 5.70 20.85
N ARG A 82 14.91 4.73 19.94
CA ARG A 82 14.43 3.36 20.16
C ARG A 82 15.58 2.45 20.60
N MET A 83 15.22 1.36 21.28
CA MET A 83 16.19 0.33 21.71
C MET A 83 16.94 -0.28 20.52
N PRO A 84 18.19 -0.73 20.68
CA PRO A 84 18.98 -1.31 19.58
C PRO A 84 18.28 -2.43 18.81
N ILE A 85 17.51 -3.29 19.49
CA ILE A 85 16.74 -4.37 18.84
C ILE A 85 15.66 -3.83 17.88
N ILE A 86 15.04 -2.69 18.21
CA ILE A 86 14.06 -2.04 17.35
C ILE A 86 14.76 -1.45 16.14
N ASN A 87 15.88 -0.73 16.32
CA ASN A 87 16.63 -0.16 15.20
C ASN A 87 17.15 -1.26 14.24
N ARG A 88 17.60 -2.40 14.77
CA ARG A 88 17.96 -3.58 13.96
C ARG A 88 16.77 -4.12 13.18
N GLY A 89 15.59 -4.22 13.80
CA GLY A 89 14.36 -4.62 13.12
C GLY A 89 13.97 -3.64 12.00
N THR A 90 14.03 -2.34 12.26
CA THR A 90 13.76 -1.29 11.27
C THR A 90 14.76 -1.33 10.11
N TYR A 91 16.05 -1.57 10.39
CA TYR A 91 17.08 -1.76 9.37
C TYR A 91 16.77 -2.95 8.46
N VAL A 92 16.53 -4.13 9.04
CA VAL A 92 16.27 -5.37 8.27
C VAL A 92 15.01 -5.22 7.44
N ARG A 93 13.92 -4.69 8.04
CA ARG A 93 12.65 -4.44 7.35
C ARG A 93 12.83 -3.52 6.15
N THR A 94 13.49 -2.38 6.35
CA THR A 94 13.71 -1.38 5.29
C THR A 94 14.60 -1.96 4.17
N THR A 95 15.74 -2.54 4.54
CA THR A 95 16.74 -3.02 3.58
C THR A 95 16.21 -4.20 2.76
N ALA A 96 15.44 -5.11 3.37
CA ALA A 96 14.84 -6.23 2.66
C ALA A 96 13.85 -5.75 1.57
N ILE A 97 12.98 -4.79 1.89
CA ILE A 97 12.04 -4.23 0.92
C ILE A 97 12.78 -3.44 -0.15
N ASP A 98 13.76 -2.63 0.24
CA ASP A 98 14.58 -1.88 -0.71
C ASP A 98 15.31 -2.82 -1.68
N HIS A 99 15.82 -3.98 -1.24
CA HIS A 99 16.40 -4.98 -2.13
C HIS A 99 15.39 -5.54 -3.14
N LEU A 100 14.16 -5.84 -2.70
CA LEU A 100 13.09 -6.32 -3.59
C LEU A 100 12.69 -5.25 -4.62
N VAL A 101 12.62 -3.99 -4.20
CA VAL A 101 12.34 -2.85 -5.09
C VAL A 101 13.48 -2.68 -6.10
N HIS A 102 14.74 -2.70 -5.68
CA HIS A 102 15.88 -2.59 -6.59
C HIS A 102 15.93 -3.76 -7.57
N HIS A 103 15.66 -4.98 -7.12
CA HIS A 103 15.56 -6.14 -8.00
C HIS A 103 14.46 -5.94 -9.05
N PHE A 104 13.25 -5.59 -8.61
CA PHE A 104 12.14 -5.29 -9.54
C PHE A 104 12.51 -4.22 -10.55
N LEU A 105 13.14 -3.11 -10.13
CA LEU A 105 13.52 -2.01 -11.00
C LEU A 105 14.63 -2.38 -11.98
N SER A 106 15.56 -3.26 -11.60
CA SER A 106 16.65 -3.74 -12.46
C SER A 106 16.30 -4.90 -13.39
N SER A 107 15.22 -5.64 -13.11
CA SER A 107 14.79 -6.76 -13.95
C SER A 107 14.42 -6.32 -15.38
N PRO A 108 14.75 -7.08 -16.43
CA PRO A 108 14.32 -6.77 -17.79
C PRO A 108 12.78 -6.75 -17.89
N SER A 109 12.24 -5.79 -18.63
CA SER A 109 10.82 -5.71 -18.96
C SER A 109 10.62 -5.20 -20.39
N ALA A 110 9.44 -5.48 -20.97
CA ALA A 110 9.08 -5.05 -22.31
C ALA A 110 9.13 -3.52 -22.48
N THR A 111 8.83 -2.78 -21.41
CA THR A 111 9.00 -1.32 -21.29
C THR A 111 10.17 -1.01 -20.37
N GLN A 112 10.85 0.13 -20.58
CA GLN A 112 11.82 0.64 -19.58
C GLN A 112 11.09 1.20 -18.35
N LYS A 113 9.93 1.85 -18.58
CA LYS A 113 9.10 2.42 -17.54
C LYS A 113 8.40 1.35 -16.70
N LYS A 114 8.37 1.55 -15.38
CA LYS A 114 7.72 0.64 -14.40
C LYS A 114 6.81 1.38 -13.45
N GLN A 115 5.99 0.64 -12.71
CA GLN A 115 5.05 1.20 -11.75
C GLN A 115 5.20 0.55 -10.38
N ILE A 116 5.06 1.33 -9.31
CA ILE A 116 5.03 0.85 -7.94
C ILE A 116 3.77 1.36 -7.27
N ILE A 117 3.03 0.48 -6.58
CA ILE A 117 1.86 0.84 -5.79
C ILE A 117 2.13 0.41 -4.34
N SER A 118 2.18 1.38 -3.44
CA SER A 118 2.42 1.17 -2.00
C SER A 118 1.11 1.33 -1.22
N LEU A 119 0.66 0.23 -0.61
CA LEU A 119 -0.57 0.14 0.18
C LEU A 119 -0.29 0.50 1.63
N GLY A 120 -1.04 1.45 2.17
CA GLY A 120 -0.84 1.97 3.53
C GLY A 120 0.56 2.58 3.68
N ALA A 121 0.92 3.46 2.77
CA ALA A 121 2.28 3.99 2.69
C ALA A 121 2.67 4.86 3.89
N GLY A 122 1.70 5.46 4.59
CA GLY A 122 1.96 6.34 5.72
C GLY A 122 3.05 7.37 5.44
N SER A 123 3.99 7.50 6.36
CA SER A 123 5.15 8.40 6.29
C SER A 123 6.37 7.80 5.60
N ASP A 124 6.19 6.78 4.75
CA ASP A 124 7.27 6.20 3.95
C ASP A 124 7.93 7.24 3.02
N THR A 125 9.24 7.17 2.93
CA THR A 125 10.09 8.11 2.20
C THR A 125 10.69 7.52 0.92
N ARG A 126 10.44 6.24 0.63
CA ARG A 126 11.09 5.52 -0.47
C ARG A 126 10.90 6.23 -1.81
N VAL A 127 9.72 6.77 -2.07
CA VAL A 127 9.47 7.52 -3.32
C VAL A 127 10.45 8.67 -3.48
N PHE A 128 10.71 9.46 -2.43
CA PHE A 128 11.64 10.59 -2.50
C PHE A 128 13.09 10.13 -2.68
N ARG A 129 13.47 9.00 -2.06
CA ARG A 129 14.78 8.37 -2.27
C ARG A 129 14.96 7.90 -3.71
N LEU A 130 13.97 7.22 -4.28
CA LEU A 130 14.00 6.75 -5.67
C LEU A 130 14.00 7.93 -6.65
N LEU A 131 13.15 8.92 -6.45
CA LEU A 131 13.08 10.10 -7.31
C LEU A 131 14.32 11.01 -7.15
N SER A 132 15.16 10.81 -6.15
CA SER A 132 16.40 11.60 -5.98
C SER A 132 17.66 10.80 -6.31
N SER A 133 17.53 9.51 -6.66
CA SER A 133 18.68 8.66 -6.96
C SER A 133 19.31 9.01 -8.31
N ARG A 134 20.55 8.56 -8.50
CA ARG A 134 21.32 8.72 -9.73
C ARG A 134 21.92 7.36 -10.14
N PRO A 135 21.54 6.79 -11.30
CA PRO A 135 20.50 7.28 -12.22
C PRO A 135 19.09 7.23 -11.58
N ARG A 136 18.24 8.19 -11.96
CA ARG A 136 16.83 8.21 -11.55
C ARG A 136 16.09 7.12 -12.34
N PRO A 137 15.32 6.23 -11.70
CA PRO A 137 14.55 5.21 -12.39
C PRO A 137 13.33 5.82 -13.10
N ASP A 138 13.00 5.34 -14.30
CA ASP A 138 11.79 5.74 -15.02
C ASP A 138 10.58 4.99 -14.43
N ILE A 139 9.90 5.64 -13.49
CA ILE A 139 8.80 5.03 -12.73
C ILE A 139 7.59 5.94 -12.56
N ILE A 140 6.43 5.33 -12.34
CA ILE A 140 5.27 5.97 -11.72
C ILE A 140 5.08 5.35 -10.34
N TYR A 141 5.08 6.17 -9.30
CA TYR A 141 4.93 5.73 -7.93
C TYR A 141 3.57 6.15 -7.37
N HIS A 142 2.78 5.19 -6.89
CA HIS A 142 1.49 5.43 -6.26
C HIS A 142 1.55 5.06 -4.79
N GLU A 143 1.03 5.93 -3.94
CA GLU A 143 0.81 5.66 -2.51
C GLU A 143 -0.67 5.75 -2.21
N LEU A 144 -1.20 4.74 -1.50
CA LEU A 144 -2.59 4.69 -1.05
C LEU A 144 -2.59 4.70 0.47
N ASP A 145 -3.37 5.59 1.07
CA ASP A 145 -3.61 5.60 2.52
C ASP A 145 -4.94 6.27 2.85
N PHE A 146 -5.35 6.24 4.11
CA PHE A 146 -6.50 7.01 4.58
C PHE A 146 -6.30 8.50 4.30
N ALA A 147 -7.39 9.20 3.97
CA ALA A 147 -7.38 10.64 3.70
C ALA A 147 -6.73 11.47 4.82
N VAL A 148 -6.87 11.04 6.08
CA VAL A 148 -6.22 11.68 7.23
C VAL A 148 -4.69 11.61 7.13
N ASN A 149 -4.15 10.46 6.74
CA ASN A 149 -2.72 10.22 6.62
C ASN A 149 -2.15 10.92 5.38
N THR A 150 -2.83 10.84 4.24
CA THR A 150 -2.41 11.52 3.02
C THR A 150 -2.42 13.04 3.21
N THR A 151 -3.47 13.61 3.83
CA THR A 151 -3.52 15.03 4.20
C THR A 151 -2.34 15.43 5.07
N SER A 152 -1.99 14.61 6.07
CA SER A 152 -0.83 14.85 6.93
C SER A 152 0.48 14.86 6.12
N LYS A 153 0.68 13.86 5.26
CA LYS A 153 1.87 13.76 4.40
C LYS A 153 1.99 14.94 3.44
N ILE A 154 0.88 15.38 2.83
CA ILE A 154 0.83 16.55 1.95
C ILE A 154 1.26 17.82 2.70
N LYS A 155 0.85 18.00 3.97
CA LYS A 155 1.30 19.13 4.79
C LYS A 155 2.82 19.13 4.97
N PHE A 156 3.42 17.98 5.27
CA PHE A 156 4.87 17.86 5.37
C PHE A 156 5.58 18.10 4.04
N ILE A 157 5.06 17.54 2.93
CA ILE A 157 5.60 17.79 1.58
C ILE A 157 5.59 19.30 1.28
N ARG A 158 4.48 19.98 1.54
CA ARG A 158 4.36 21.44 1.30
C ARG A 158 5.28 22.29 2.17
N ALA A 159 5.56 21.84 3.39
CA ALA A 159 6.42 22.54 4.33
C ALA A 159 7.92 22.30 4.10
N SER A 160 8.29 21.30 3.28
CA SER A 160 9.67 20.88 3.08
C SER A 160 10.16 21.15 1.65
N PRO A 161 11.06 22.13 1.47
CA PRO A 161 11.72 22.34 0.17
C PRO A 161 12.47 21.11 -0.33
N LEU A 162 12.96 20.26 0.58
CA LEU A 162 13.63 19.01 0.22
C LEU A 162 12.68 18.04 -0.49
N LEU A 163 11.47 17.86 0.05
CA LEU A 163 10.45 16.98 -0.54
C LEU A 163 9.89 17.56 -1.84
N GLN A 164 9.64 18.87 -1.89
CA GLN A 164 9.17 19.53 -3.12
C GLN A 164 10.17 19.38 -4.27
N ARG A 165 11.46 19.58 -4.00
CA ARG A 165 12.51 19.42 -5.03
C ARG A 165 12.56 18.01 -5.62
N SER A 166 12.30 16.97 -4.82
CA SER A 166 12.27 15.59 -5.33
C SER A 166 11.09 15.29 -6.25
N LEU A 167 9.98 16.02 -6.12
CA LEU A 167 8.78 15.84 -6.97
C LEU A 167 8.78 16.69 -8.24
N GLY A 168 9.55 17.79 -8.25
CA GLY A 168 9.58 18.74 -9.36
C GLY A 168 8.49 19.81 -9.25
N PRO A 169 8.38 20.70 -10.26
CA PRO A 169 7.49 21.86 -10.22
C PRO A 169 6.02 21.53 -10.49
N ASP A 170 5.73 20.47 -11.24
CA ASP A 170 4.40 20.14 -11.74
C ASP A 170 3.60 19.30 -10.73
N VAL A 171 3.32 19.90 -9.57
CA VAL A 171 2.55 19.26 -8.50
C VAL A 171 1.16 19.89 -8.39
N THR A 172 0.15 19.04 -8.43
CA THR A 172 -1.27 19.40 -8.22
C THR A 172 -1.79 18.74 -6.94
N ILE A 173 -2.65 19.43 -6.22
CA ILE A 173 -3.26 18.96 -4.97
C ILE A 173 -4.78 19.06 -5.13
N SER A 174 -5.51 18.05 -4.66
CA SER A 174 -6.98 18.06 -4.71
C SER A 174 -7.55 19.25 -3.92
N PRO A 175 -8.75 19.75 -4.26
CA PRO A 175 -9.42 20.79 -3.47
C PRO A 175 -9.60 20.42 -1.99
N ALA A 176 -9.77 19.13 -1.68
CA ALA A 176 -9.87 18.62 -0.31
C ALA A 176 -8.52 18.59 0.43
N GLY A 177 -7.39 18.70 -0.29
CA GLY A 177 -6.05 18.72 0.30
C GLY A 177 -5.53 17.35 0.72
N ASP A 178 -6.14 16.27 0.22
CA ASP A 178 -5.92 14.88 0.61
C ASP A 178 -5.33 14.01 -0.52
N ALA A 179 -5.29 14.51 -1.76
CA ALA A 179 -4.61 13.87 -2.88
C ALA A 179 -3.55 14.80 -3.47
N LEU A 180 -2.46 14.22 -3.96
CA LEU A 180 -1.36 14.94 -4.60
C LEU A 180 -0.91 14.19 -5.85
N HIS A 181 -0.74 14.90 -6.96
CA HIS A 181 -0.34 14.32 -8.23
C HIS A 181 0.77 15.12 -8.91
N SER A 182 1.73 14.39 -9.46
CA SER A 182 2.84 14.86 -10.29
C SER A 182 3.09 13.83 -11.40
N PRO A 183 3.94 14.10 -12.40
CA PRO A 183 4.18 13.16 -13.50
C PRO A 183 4.70 11.77 -13.08
N GLU A 184 5.42 11.67 -11.96
CA GLU A 184 6.07 10.43 -11.50
C GLU A 184 5.54 9.94 -10.13
N TYR A 185 4.71 10.73 -9.45
CA TYR A 185 4.21 10.41 -8.10
C TYR A 185 2.76 10.83 -7.90
N HIS A 186 1.96 9.89 -7.37
CA HIS A 186 0.57 10.10 -7.00
C HIS A 186 0.30 9.57 -5.59
N LEU A 187 -0.29 10.43 -4.74
CA LEU A 187 -0.76 10.11 -3.40
C LEU A 187 -2.29 10.12 -3.40
N HIS A 188 -2.89 8.97 -3.10
CA HIS A 188 -4.31 8.70 -3.23
C HIS A 188 -4.98 8.51 -1.85
N PRO A 189 -6.02 9.29 -1.50
CA PRO A 189 -6.77 9.15 -0.25
C PRO A 189 -7.75 7.98 -0.33
N VAL A 190 -7.24 6.75 -0.35
CA VAL A 190 -8.02 5.52 -0.54
C VAL A 190 -8.04 4.67 0.73
N ASP A 191 -9.23 4.46 1.28
CA ASP A 191 -9.48 3.36 2.21
C ASP A 191 -9.49 2.03 1.44
N LEU A 192 -8.51 1.17 1.70
CA LEU A 192 -8.34 -0.10 1.00
C LEU A 192 -9.57 -1.02 1.10
N ARG A 193 -10.41 -0.88 2.13
CA ARG A 193 -11.65 -1.66 2.26
C ARG A 193 -12.63 -1.38 1.12
N THR A 194 -12.57 -0.20 0.52
CA THR A 194 -13.35 0.14 -0.68
C THR A 194 -12.90 -0.64 -1.91
N LEU A 195 -11.60 -0.97 -2.02
CA LEU A 195 -11.08 -1.84 -3.08
C LEU A 195 -11.59 -3.27 -2.92
N ALA A 196 -11.61 -3.77 -1.67
CA ALA A 196 -12.18 -5.08 -1.37
C ALA A 196 -13.68 -5.15 -1.73
N ALA A 197 -14.43 -4.08 -1.44
CA ALA A 197 -15.83 -3.97 -1.83
C ALA A 197 -16.01 -3.91 -3.36
N ALA A 198 -15.18 -3.16 -4.07
CA ALA A 198 -15.19 -3.10 -5.53
C ALA A 198 -14.92 -4.48 -6.17
N ALA A 199 -13.97 -5.25 -5.62
CA ALA A 199 -13.73 -6.62 -6.06
C ALA A 199 -14.93 -7.55 -5.80
N ALA A 200 -15.68 -7.34 -4.72
CA ALA A 200 -16.89 -8.11 -4.44
C ALA A 200 -18.04 -7.78 -5.41
N ALA A 201 -18.15 -6.53 -5.84
CA ALA A 201 -19.20 -6.05 -6.73
C ALA A 201 -18.94 -6.35 -8.23
N SER A 202 -17.74 -6.81 -8.60
CA SER A 202 -17.34 -7.11 -9.99
C SER A 202 -17.62 -5.96 -10.98
N THR A 203 -17.50 -4.71 -10.53
CA THR A 203 -17.82 -3.53 -11.34
C THR A 203 -16.65 -3.15 -12.26
N PRO A 204 -16.75 -3.27 -13.60
CA PRO A 204 -15.61 -3.11 -14.50
C PRO A 204 -15.13 -1.65 -14.67
N ASN A 205 -16.00 -0.66 -14.42
CA ASN A 205 -15.76 0.73 -14.81
C ASN A 205 -15.24 1.65 -13.69
N THR A 206 -15.07 1.18 -12.46
CA THR A 206 -14.68 2.04 -11.32
C THR A 206 -13.17 2.22 -11.15
N ASN A 207 -12.34 1.49 -11.89
CA ASN A 207 -10.90 1.47 -11.67
C ASN A 207 -10.21 2.83 -11.89
N LYS A 208 -10.58 3.55 -12.97
CA LYS A 208 -10.04 4.88 -13.25
C LYS A 208 -10.53 5.93 -12.25
N ASP A 209 -11.71 5.72 -11.67
CA ASP A 209 -12.28 6.64 -10.68
C ASP A 209 -11.60 6.48 -9.32
N ILE A 210 -11.27 5.25 -8.93
CA ILE A 210 -10.64 4.99 -7.63
C ILE A 210 -9.13 5.24 -7.67
N LEU A 211 -8.45 4.79 -8.73
CA LEU A 211 -7.00 4.94 -8.90
C LEU A 211 -6.70 5.60 -10.24
N PRO A 212 -6.94 6.92 -10.36
CA PRO A 212 -6.54 7.64 -11.55
C PRO A 212 -5.03 7.55 -11.74
N PHE A 213 -4.59 7.66 -12.99
CA PHE A 213 -3.17 7.65 -13.40
C PHE A 213 -2.45 6.30 -13.30
N VAL A 214 -3.07 5.24 -12.76
CA VAL A 214 -2.50 3.90 -12.83
C VAL A 214 -2.54 3.41 -14.28
N ASP A 215 -1.37 3.05 -14.81
CA ASP A 215 -1.24 2.44 -16.13
C ASP A 215 -1.24 0.92 -15.99
N THR A 216 -2.30 0.28 -16.48
CA THR A 216 -2.49 -1.17 -16.40
C THR A 216 -1.62 -1.96 -17.39
N THR A 217 -0.94 -1.27 -18.31
CA THR A 217 -0.02 -1.87 -19.28
C THR A 217 1.42 -1.97 -18.77
N LEU A 218 1.76 -1.26 -17.68
CA LEU A 218 3.12 -1.25 -17.13
C LEU A 218 3.35 -2.42 -16.15
N PRO A 219 4.58 -2.98 -16.14
CA PRO A 219 4.99 -3.87 -15.05
C PRO A 219 4.81 -3.15 -13.71
N THR A 220 4.08 -3.77 -12.79
CA THR A 220 3.69 -3.14 -11.53
C THR A 220 4.12 -3.97 -10.32
N LEU A 221 4.82 -3.33 -9.38
CA LEU A 221 5.13 -3.89 -8.07
C LEU A 221 4.12 -3.38 -7.03
N LEU A 222 3.43 -4.30 -6.36
CA LEU A 222 2.56 -3.99 -5.23
C LEU A 222 3.32 -4.19 -3.90
N ILE A 223 3.34 -3.18 -3.04
CA ILE A 223 3.97 -3.21 -1.72
C ILE A 223 2.88 -3.12 -0.65
N SER A 224 2.90 -4.04 0.31
CA SER A 224 2.13 -3.95 1.56
C SER A 224 3.07 -4.10 2.74
N GLU A 225 3.64 -2.99 3.20
CA GLU A 225 4.57 -2.96 4.32
C GLU A 225 3.83 -2.71 5.63
N CYS A 226 3.55 -3.76 6.41
CA CYS A 226 2.76 -3.68 7.65
C CYS A 226 1.37 -3.04 7.47
N CYS A 227 0.78 -3.11 6.27
CA CYS A 227 -0.54 -2.54 5.99
C CYS A 227 -1.67 -3.58 6.14
N LEU A 228 -1.71 -4.60 5.30
CA LEU A 228 -2.83 -5.56 5.23
C LEU A 228 -3.09 -6.33 6.53
N ILE A 229 -2.12 -6.36 7.45
CA ILE A 229 -2.23 -6.99 8.77
C ILE A 229 -3.32 -6.35 9.66
N TYR A 230 -3.70 -5.10 9.37
CA TYR A 230 -4.73 -4.36 10.09
C TYR A 230 -6.16 -4.62 9.58
N LEU A 231 -6.29 -5.29 8.43
CA LEU A 231 -7.58 -5.67 7.85
C LEU A 231 -8.00 -7.06 8.34
N THR A 232 -9.30 -7.36 8.25
CA THR A 232 -9.74 -8.75 8.37
C THR A 232 -9.18 -9.60 7.22
N PRO A 233 -9.03 -10.93 7.40
CA PRO A 233 -8.53 -11.79 6.32
C PRO A 233 -9.34 -11.68 5.02
N THR A 234 -10.66 -11.53 5.13
CA THR A 234 -11.57 -11.35 3.99
C THR A 234 -11.31 -10.02 3.26
N GLU A 235 -11.19 -8.92 4.00
CA GLU A 235 -10.87 -7.61 3.41
C GLU A 235 -9.49 -7.62 2.75
N ALA A 236 -8.46 -8.14 3.44
CA ALA A 236 -7.12 -8.24 2.89
C ALA A 236 -7.09 -9.07 1.58
N SER A 237 -7.80 -10.20 1.57
CA SER A 237 -7.93 -11.03 0.36
C SER A 237 -8.68 -10.29 -0.76
N GLY A 238 -9.71 -9.53 -0.41
CA GLY A 238 -10.45 -8.68 -1.34
C GLY A 238 -9.58 -7.58 -1.96
N VAL A 239 -8.70 -6.95 -1.19
CA VAL A 239 -7.73 -5.96 -1.71
C VAL A 239 -6.79 -6.61 -2.72
N ILE A 240 -6.21 -7.77 -2.40
CA ILE A 240 -5.33 -8.47 -3.34
C ILE A 240 -6.09 -8.83 -4.62
N ARG A 241 -7.30 -9.37 -4.48
CA ARG A 241 -8.18 -9.73 -5.60
C ARG A 241 -8.52 -8.53 -6.48
N TYR A 242 -8.77 -7.36 -5.89
CA TYR A 242 -8.97 -6.13 -6.64
C TYR A 242 -7.79 -5.87 -7.59
N PHE A 243 -6.55 -5.92 -7.10
CA PHE A 243 -5.39 -5.69 -7.96
C PHE A 243 -5.21 -6.80 -9.00
N THR A 244 -5.35 -8.07 -8.63
CA THR A 244 -5.01 -9.19 -9.53
C THR A 244 -6.10 -9.58 -10.52
N GLU A 245 -7.37 -9.27 -10.24
CA GLU A 245 -8.50 -9.70 -11.08
C GLU A 245 -9.28 -8.52 -11.67
N VAL A 246 -9.32 -7.37 -10.99
CA VAL A 246 -10.11 -6.22 -11.40
C VAL A 246 -9.27 -5.15 -12.08
N LEU A 247 -8.15 -4.74 -11.44
CA LEU A 247 -7.31 -3.66 -11.96
C LEU A 247 -6.33 -4.15 -13.03
N PHE A 248 -5.67 -5.28 -12.78
CA PHE A 248 -4.77 -5.94 -13.72
C PHE A 248 -5.36 -7.29 -14.14
N PRO A 249 -6.50 -7.31 -14.85
CA PRO A 249 -7.08 -8.57 -15.32
C PRO A 249 -6.05 -9.29 -16.18
N ALA A 250 -5.89 -10.60 -15.98
CA ALA A 250 -5.06 -11.41 -16.86
C ALA A 250 -5.52 -11.17 -18.31
N ALA A 251 -4.59 -10.80 -19.19
CA ALA A 251 -4.87 -10.73 -20.62
C ALA A 251 -5.50 -12.07 -21.00
N ALA A 252 -6.74 -12.05 -21.50
CA ALA A 252 -7.43 -13.26 -21.90
C ALA A 252 -6.51 -13.98 -22.90
N THR A 253 -5.91 -15.08 -22.46
CA THR A 253 -5.08 -15.93 -23.32
C THR A 253 -5.99 -16.30 -24.48
N THR A 254 -5.80 -15.63 -25.61
CA THR A 254 -6.50 -15.97 -26.83
C THR A 254 -5.80 -17.23 -27.29
N THR A 255 -6.20 -18.37 -26.74
CA THR A 255 -5.81 -19.68 -27.23
C THR A 255 -6.40 -19.77 -28.62
N THR A 256 -5.65 -19.32 -29.62
CA THR A 256 -5.95 -19.64 -31.00
C THR A 256 -5.69 -21.12 -31.12
N THR A 257 -6.72 -21.93 -30.90
CA THR A 257 -6.68 -23.35 -31.19
C THR A 257 -6.56 -23.47 -32.71
N THR A 258 -5.34 -23.42 -33.23
CA THR A 258 -5.05 -23.90 -34.58
C THR A 258 -5.34 -25.39 -34.55
N THR A 259 -6.55 -25.75 -35.00
CA THR A 259 -6.85 -27.12 -35.41
C THR A 259 -5.76 -27.55 -36.39
N PRO A 260 -5.05 -28.65 -36.13
CA PRO A 260 -4.10 -29.17 -37.11
C PRO A 260 -4.87 -29.54 -38.38
N PRO A 261 -4.29 -29.34 -39.58
CA PRO A 261 -4.94 -29.76 -40.81
C PRO A 261 -5.17 -31.26 -40.77
N ASP A 262 -6.39 -31.68 -41.15
CA ASP A 262 -6.81 -33.07 -41.25
C ASP A 262 -5.73 -33.91 -41.93
N ARG A 263 -5.21 -34.90 -41.20
CA ARG A 263 -4.31 -35.91 -41.77
C ARG A 263 -5.14 -36.75 -42.75
N PRO A 264 -4.74 -36.89 -44.02
CA PRO A 264 -5.49 -37.70 -44.98
C PRO A 264 -5.53 -39.16 -44.51
N THR A 265 -6.73 -39.72 -44.47
CA THR A 265 -7.01 -41.11 -44.13
C THR A 265 -6.44 -42.02 -45.22
N VAL A 266 -5.38 -42.76 -44.89
CA VAL A 266 -4.85 -43.82 -45.75
C VAL A 266 -5.83 -45.00 -45.69
N ARG A 267 -6.46 -45.31 -46.82
CA ARG A 267 -7.31 -46.50 -46.98
C ARG A 267 -6.43 -47.76 -46.96
N PRO A 268 -6.78 -48.81 -46.21
CA PRO A 268 -6.03 -50.08 -46.29
C PRO A 268 -6.33 -50.77 -47.62
N PRO A 269 -5.37 -51.55 -48.17
CA PRO A 269 -5.57 -52.29 -49.40
C PRO A 269 -6.57 -53.43 -49.17
N SER A 270 -7.45 -53.61 -50.15
CA SER A 270 -8.41 -54.72 -50.21
C SER A 270 -7.68 -56.05 -50.36
N ALA A 271 -8.01 -57.00 -49.49
CA ALA A 271 -7.80 -58.43 -49.68
C ALA A 271 -9.14 -59.08 -50.03
#